data_AF-F7RXA4-F1
#
_entry.id   AF-F7RXA4-F1
#
_cell.length_a   1.000
_cell.length_b   1.000
_cell.length_c   1.000
_cell.angle_alpha   90.00
_cell.angle_beta   90.00
_cell.angle_gamma   90.00
#
_symmetry.space_group_name_H-M   'P 1'
#
loop_
_entity.id
_entity.type
_entity.pdbx_description
1 polymer ?
#
loop_
_entity_poly.entity_id
_entity_poly.type
_entity_poly.pdbx_seq_one_letter_code
_entity_poly.pdbx_strand_id
1 'polypeptide(L)'
;MKKGFIIAAIGFLLYAILAGAVLHFYTANPETMTWREREIFNRKYIGRLEIGAHRDEVLRLLGPPDISEARISSDGRNVLILFYRTQHVKSDGITTRDETTPLLFFNDKLYVWGESAYTAEFGN
;
A
#
# COMPACT_ATOMS: atom_id res chain seq x y z
N MET A 1 -46.96 -14.85 16.58
CA MET A 1 -46.42 -13.75 15.74
C MET A 1 -45.34 -12.93 16.45
N LYS A 2 -45.59 -12.34 17.63
CA LYS A 2 -44.59 -11.51 18.37
C LYS A 2 -43.26 -12.21 18.69
N LYS A 3 -43.29 -13.48 19.11
CA LYS A 3 -42.07 -14.25 19.44
C LYS A 3 -41.13 -14.44 18.24
N GLY A 4 -41.69 -14.71 17.06
CA GLY A 4 -40.90 -14.84 15.82
C GLY A 4 -40.24 -13.52 15.42
N PHE A 5 -40.96 -12.40 15.59
CA PHE A 5 -40.40 -11.06 15.35
C PHE A 5 -39.24 -10.74 16.32
N ILE A 6 -39.38 -11.08 17.60
CA ILE A 6 -38.31 -10.86 18.61
C ILE A 6 -37.07 -11.69 18.26
N ILE A 7 -37.22 -12.96 17.89
CA ILE A 7 -36.09 -13.82 17.49
C ILE A 7 -35.39 -13.25 16.25
N ALA A 8 -36.14 -12.82 15.24
CA ALA A 8 -35.58 -12.19 14.04
C ALA A 8 -34.84 -10.88 14.37
N ALA A 9 -35.39 -10.04 15.25
CA ALA A 9 -34.77 -8.79 15.68
C ALA A 9 -33.45 -9.03 16.43
N ILE A 10 -33.41 -10.02 17.32
CA ILE A 10 -32.17 -10.40 18.04
C ILE A 10 -31.12 -10.92 17.04
N GLY A 11 -31.53 -11.77 16.09
CA GLY A 11 -30.62 -12.26 15.04
C GLY A 11 -30.04 -11.13 14.19
N PHE A 12 -30.86 -10.16 13.79
CA PHE A 12 -30.40 -8.99 13.05
C PHE A 12 -29.44 -8.12 13.87
N LEU A 13 -29.76 -7.88 15.15
CA LEU A 13 -28.89 -7.10 16.04
C LEU A 13 -27.53 -7.78 16.23
N LEU A 14 -27.52 -9.11 16.43
CA LEU A 14 -26.29 -9.89 16.54
C LEU A 14 -25.46 -9.82 15.25
N TYR A 15 -26.11 -9.96 14.08
CA TYR A 15 -25.46 -9.81 12.79
C TYR A 15 -24.84 -8.40 12.61
N ALA A 16 -25.58 -7.35 12.96
CA ALA A 16 -25.10 -5.97 12.86
C ALA A 16 -23.88 -5.70 13.75
N ILE A 17 -23.88 -6.24 14.98
CA ILE A 17 -22.72 -6.15 15.90
C ILE A 17 -21.50 -6.87 15.31
N LEU A 18 -21.68 -8.10 14.80
CA LEU A 18 -20.59 -8.86 14.20
C LEU A 18 -20.05 -8.18 12.93
N ALA A 19 -20.92 -7.70 12.05
CA ALA A 19 -20.52 -6.97 10.85
C ALA A 19 -19.78 -5.68 11.19
N GLY A 20 -20.27 -4.91 12.18
CA GLY A 20 -19.59 -3.72 12.68
C GLY A 20 -18.21 -4.02 13.26
N ALA A 21 -18.08 -5.11 14.03
CA ALA A 21 -16.80 -5.56 14.56
C ALA A 21 -15.82 -5.94 13.43
N VAL A 22 -16.26 -6.69 12.42
CA VAL A 22 -15.41 -7.01 11.27
C VAL A 22 -14.96 -5.75 10.55
N LEU A 23 -15.85 -4.80 10.26
CA LEU A 23 -15.50 -3.55 9.59
C LEU A 23 -14.53 -2.67 10.40
N HIS A 24 -14.56 -2.78 11.73
CA HIS A 24 -13.69 -1.99 12.61
C HIS A 24 -12.34 -2.65 12.86
N PHE A 25 -12.31 -3.97 13.06
CA PHE A 25 -11.10 -4.70 13.48
C PHE A 25 -10.37 -5.39 12.33
N TYR A 26 -11.01 -5.60 11.18
CA TYR A 26 -10.34 -6.22 10.03
C TYR A 26 -9.47 -5.19 9.30
N THR A 27 -8.16 -5.25 9.54
CA THR A 27 -7.17 -4.50 8.78
C THR A 27 -6.71 -5.32 7.59
N ALA A 28 -6.70 -4.71 6.40
CA ALA A 28 -6.07 -5.30 5.23
C ALA A 28 -4.62 -5.65 5.53
N ASN A 29 -4.23 -6.93 5.37
CA ASN A 29 -2.85 -7.37 5.45
C ASN A 29 -2.30 -7.56 4.02
N PRO A 30 -1.42 -6.67 3.52
CA PRO A 30 -0.85 -6.79 2.17
C PRO A 30 -0.09 -8.10 1.92
N GLU A 31 0.41 -8.78 2.95
CA GLU A 31 1.16 -10.04 2.84
C GLU A 31 0.30 -11.25 2.49
N THR A 32 -0.98 -11.23 2.86
CA THR A 32 -1.91 -12.33 2.56
C THR A 32 -2.74 -12.09 1.30
N MET A 33 -2.57 -10.92 0.65
CA MET A 33 -3.29 -10.57 -0.57
C MET A 33 -2.78 -11.36 -1.76
N THR A 34 -3.66 -11.68 -2.70
CA THR A 34 -3.24 -12.14 -4.03
C THR A 34 -2.43 -11.03 -4.71
N TRP A 35 -1.55 -11.39 -5.66
CA TRP A 35 -0.73 -10.41 -6.38
C TRP A 35 -1.57 -9.29 -7.02
N ARG A 36 -2.76 -9.63 -7.54
CA ARG A 36 -3.68 -8.68 -8.18
C ARG A 36 -4.32 -7.73 -7.16
N GLU A 37 -4.73 -8.24 -6.00
CA GLU A 37 -5.28 -7.42 -4.93
C GLU A 37 -4.21 -6.47 -4.37
N ARG A 38 -2.98 -6.97 -4.14
CA ARG A 38 -1.84 -6.16 -3.70
C ARG A 38 -1.54 -5.03 -4.68
N GLU A 39 -1.56 -5.30 -5.98
CA GLU A 39 -1.34 -4.28 -7.01
C GLU A 39 -2.39 -3.15 -6.94
N ILE A 40 -3.69 -3.51 -6.89
CA ILE A 40 -4.79 -2.54 -6.77
C ILE A 40 -4.67 -1.77 -5.45
N PHE A 41 -4.35 -2.46 -4.37
CA PHE A 41 -4.13 -1.88 -3.05
C PHE A 41 -2.99 -0.85 -3.09
N ASN A 42 -1.80 -1.24 -3.51
CA ASN A 42 -0.63 -0.37 -3.61
C ASN A 42 -0.96 0.89 -4.44
N ARG A 43 -1.52 0.71 -5.64
CA ARG A 43 -1.89 1.83 -6.52
C ARG A 43 -2.88 2.79 -5.85
N LYS A 44 -3.87 2.27 -5.13
CA LYS A 44 -4.88 3.09 -4.44
C LYS A 44 -4.32 3.86 -3.24
N TYR A 45 -3.46 3.23 -2.45
CA TYR A 45 -2.94 3.82 -1.22
C TYR A 45 -1.74 4.73 -1.47
N ILE A 46 -0.87 4.42 -2.45
CA ILE A 46 0.21 5.31 -2.87
C ILE A 46 -0.33 6.66 -3.34
N GLY A 47 -1.44 6.67 -4.10
CA GLY A 47 -2.11 7.90 -4.53
C GLY A 47 -2.71 8.75 -3.40
N ARG A 48 -2.65 8.29 -2.15
CA ARG A 48 -3.14 8.99 -0.94
C ARG A 48 -2.01 9.33 0.02
N LEU A 49 -0.76 8.98 -0.31
CA LEU A 49 0.39 9.33 0.52
C LEU A 49 0.62 10.83 0.49
N GLU A 50 1.14 11.34 1.60
CA GLU A 50 1.51 12.74 1.74
C GLU A 50 3.03 12.86 1.76
N ILE A 51 3.56 13.90 1.11
CA ILE A 51 4.98 14.25 1.23
C ILE A 51 5.28 14.53 2.71
N GLY A 52 6.39 13.96 3.19
CA GLY A 52 6.82 14.04 4.57
C GLY A 52 6.40 12.84 5.43
N ALA A 53 5.54 11.95 4.92
CA ALA A 53 5.16 10.72 5.63
C ALA A 53 6.39 9.89 6.03
N HIS A 54 6.38 9.35 7.25
CA HIS A 54 7.52 8.57 7.74
C HIS A 54 7.59 7.21 7.04
N ARG A 55 8.78 6.73 6.70
CA ARG A 55 9.00 5.45 6.03
C ARG A 55 8.30 4.30 6.75
N ASP A 56 8.42 4.24 8.08
CA ASP A 56 7.84 3.15 8.85
C ASP A 56 6.29 3.15 8.81
N GLU A 57 5.67 4.32 8.63
CA GLU A 57 4.22 4.39 8.39
C GLU A 57 3.85 3.82 7.02
N VAL A 58 4.63 4.15 5.98
CA VAL A 58 4.46 3.60 4.64
C VAL A 58 4.65 2.09 4.63
N LEU A 59 5.69 1.57 5.29
CA LEU A 59 5.95 0.14 5.43
C LEU A 59 4.83 -0.58 6.20
N ARG A 60 4.30 0.05 7.26
CA ARG A 60 3.16 -0.50 8.01
C ARG A 60 1.89 -0.56 7.16
N LEU A 61 1.68 0.42 6.28
CA LEU A 61 0.50 0.51 5.43
C LEU A 61 0.58 -0.42 4.21
N LEU A 62 1.70 -0.37 3.48
CA LEU A 62 1.88 -1.08 2.20
C LEU A 62 2.55 -2.45 2.35
N GLY A 63 3.12 -2.74 3.52
CA GLY A 63 3.96 -3.90 3.73
C GLY A 63 5.38 -3.71 3.17
N PRO A 64 6.18 -4.79 3.13
CA PRO A 64 7.52 -4.74 2.54
C PRO A 64 7.44 -4.46 1.03
N PRO A 65 8.39 -3.68 0.48
CA PRO A 65 8.45 -3.40 -0.95
C PRO A 65 8.87 -4.63 -1.74
N ASP A 66 8.57 -4.64 -3.04
CA ASP A 66 9.01 -5.69 -3.97
C ASP A 66 10.51 -5.57 -4.29
N ILE A 67 11.02 -4.34 -4.41
CA ILE A 67 12.44 -4.02 -4.65
C ILE A 67 12.83 -2.83 -3.76
N SER A 68 14.06 -2.81 -3.28
CA SER A 68 14.63 -1.67 -2.52
C SER A 68 16.00 -1.29 -3.08
N GLU A 69 16.24 0.01 -3.23
CA GLU A 69 17.53 0.57 -3.65
C GLU A 69 17.93 1.74 -2.76
N ALA A 70 19.23 1.98 -2.62
CA ALA A 70 19.77 3.21 -2.06
C ALA A 70 20.68 3.87 -3.09
N ARG A 71 20.52 5.18 -3.31
CA ARG A 71 21.29 5.96 -4.28
C ARG A 71 21.69 7.29 -3.69
N ILE A 72 22.79 7.84 -4.21
CA ILE A 72 23.21 9.22 -3.92
C ILE A 72 22.68 10.08 -5.06
N SER A 73 21.88 11.10 -4.72
CA SER A 73 21.39 12.09 -5.69
C SER A 73 22.53 12.98 -6.19
N SER A 74 22.33 13.65 -7.32
CA SER A 74 23.30 14.57 -7.92
C SER A 74 23.74 15.69 -6.98
N ASP A 75 22.91 16.04 -5.98
CA ASP A 75 23.22 17.03 -4.95
C ASP A 75 23.86 16.43 -3.68
N GLY A 76 24.20 15.14 -3.69
CA GLY A 76 24.87 14.44 -2.59
C GLY A 76 23.93 13.85 -1.52
N ARG A 77 22.60 13.97 -1.67
CA ARG A 77 21.65 13.37 -0.72
C ARG A 77 21.61 11.84 -0.84
N ASN A 78 21.65 11.14 0.30
CA ASN A 78 21.36 9.71 0.36
C ASN A 78 19.84 9.48 0.28
N VAL A 79 19.39 8.86 -0.80
CA VAL A 79 17.98 8.59 -1.07
C VAL A 79 17.73 7.08 -1.03
N LEU A 80 16.81 6.65 -0.18
CA LEU A 80 16.28 5.29 -0.16
C LEU A 80 15.07 5.24 -1.08
N ILE A 81 14.97 4.20 -1.90
CA ILE A 81 13.93 4.07 -2.91
C ILE A 81 13.25 2.72 -2.73
N LEU A 82 11.96 2.75 -2.46
CA LEU A 82 11.13 1.55 -2.25
C LEU A 82 10.20 1.39 -3.45
N PHE A 83 10.21 0.22 -4.07
CA PHE A 83 9.41 -0.07 -5.25
C PHE A 83 8.27 -1.00 -4.89
N TYR A 84 7.06 -0.56 -5.18
CA TYR A 84 5.85 -1.34 -4.96
C TYR A 84 5.20 -1.65 -6.30
N ARG A 85 4.82 -2.90 -6.54
CA ARG A 85 4.08 -3.31 -7.73
C ARG A 85 2.74 -2.60 -7.77
N THR A 86 2.47 -1.89 -8.86
CA THR A 86 1.28 -1.05 -9.05
C THR A 86 0.61 -1.24 -10.39
N GLN A 87 1.23 -1.98 -11.31
CA GLN A 87 0.64 -2.36 -12.58
C GLN A 87 1.18 -3.71 -13.05
N HIS A 88 0.43 -4.33 -13.95
CA HIS A 88 0.81 -5.55 -14.62
C HIS A 88 1.37 -5.24 -16.01
N VAL A 89 2.57 -5.73 -16.30
CA VAL A 89 3.18 -5.70 -17.63
C VAL A 89 3.36 -7.11 -18.16
N LYS A 90 3.83 -8.06 -17.32
CA LYS A 90 4.14 -9.45 -17.74
C LYS A 90 3.64 -10.49 -16.73
N SER A 91 3.27 -11.65 -17.24
CA SER A 91 2.77 -12.81 -16.47
C SER A 91 3.84 -13.90 -16.32
N ASP A 92 5.07 -13.54 -16.01
CA ASP A 92 6.21 -14.47 -15.80
C ASP A 92 6.46 -14.82 -14.32
N GLY A 93 5.68 -14.23 -13.42
CA GLY A 93 5.78 -14.45 -11.97
C GLY A 93 6.91 -13.68 -11.29
N ILE A 94 7.61 -12.81 -12.02
CA ILE A 94 8.67 -11.95 -11.49
C ILE A 94 8.12 -10.51 -11.45
N THR A 95 8.52 -9.73 -10.44
CA THR A 95 8.21 -8.29 -10.41
C THR A 95 9.41 -7.52 -10.96
N THR A 96 9.20 -6.76 -12.03
CA THR A 96 10.22 -5.92 -12.65
C THR A 96 9.93 -4.43 -12.45
N ARG A 97 10.92 -3.57 -12.72
CA ARG A 97 10.85 -2.13 -12.42
C ARG A 97 9.71 -1.39 -13.12
N ASP A 98 9.46 -1.75 -14.37
CA ASP A 98 8.38 -1.24 -15.20
C ASP A 98 6.98 -1.61 -14.68
N GLU A 99 6.88 -2.53 -13.73
CA GLU A 99 5.63 -2.92 -13.05
C GLU A 99 5.40 -2.18 -11.73
N THR A 100 6.34 -1.33 -11.32
CA THR A 100 6.37 -0.73 -9.99
C THR A 100 6.20 0.78 -10.01
N THR A 101 5.81 1.35 -8.86
CA THR A 101 5.91 2.77 -8.56
C THR A 101 7.02 2.98 -7.53
N PRO A 102 8.06 3.79 -7.83
CA PRO A 102 9.11 4.14 -6.86
C PRO A 102 8.60 5.16 -5.84
N LEU A 103 8.92 4.95 -4.56
CA LEU A 103 8.75 5.92 -3.48
C LEU A 103 10.14 6.31 -2.98
N LEU A 104 10.49 7.59 -3.07
CA LEU A 104 11.81 8.11 -2.72
C LEU A 104 11.76 8.72 -1.33
N PHE A 105 12.68 8.31 -0.47
CA PHE A 105 12.80 8.73 0.92
C PHE A 105 14.13 9.43 1.16
N PHE A 106 14.07 10.55 1.88
CA PHE A 106 15.23 11.28 2.38
C PHE A 106 15.04 11.52 3.88
N ASN A 107 16.03 11.15 4.70
CA ASN A 107 15.94 11.20 6.16
C ASN A 107 14.66 10.54 6.70
N ASP A 108 14.37 9.32 6.23
CA ASP A 108 13.18 8.52 6.58
C ASP A 108 11.82 9.18 6.28
N LYS A 109 11.80 10.26 5.49
CA LYS A 109 10.58 10.94 5.06
C LYS A 109 10.34 10.77 3.57
N LEU A 110 9.10 10.49 3.20
CA LEU A 110 8.67 10.43 1.81
C LEU A 110 8.89 11.80 1.18
N TYR A 111 9.83 11.87 0.24
CA TYR A 111 10.18 13.11 -0.44
C TYR A 111 9.31 13.29 -1.69
N VAL A 112 9.28 12.27 -2.56
CA VAL A 112 8.52 12.22 -3.82
C VAL A 112 8.28 10.76 -4.23
N TRP A 113 7.41 10.52 -5.21
CA TRP A 113 7.19 9.18 -5.77
C TRP A 113 6.81 9.24 -7.26
N GLY A 114 6.87 8.09 -7.93
CA GLY A 114 6.54 7.94 -9.34
C GLY A 114 7.76 7.96 -10.26
N GLU A 115 7.61 7.34 -11.42
CA GLU A 115 8.71 7.17 -12.38
C GLU A 115 9.28 8.51 -12.87
N SER A 116 8.41 9.50 -13.06
CA SER A 116 8.83 10.87 -13.42
C SER A 116 9.72 11.50 -12.33
N ALA A 117 9.41 11.27 -11.05
CA ALA A 117 10.21 11.80 -9.94
C ALA A 117 11.55 11.06 -9.82
N TYR A 118 11.53 9.73 -9.99
CA TYR A 118 12.75 8.93 -10.04
C TYR A 118 13.68 9.38 -11.18
N THR A 119 13.13 9.60 -12.36
CA THR A 119 13.89 10.05 -13.53
C THR A 119 14.39 11.48 -13.36
N ALA A 120 13.61 12.37 -12.76
CA ALA A 120 14.07 13.73 -12.47
C ALA A 120 15.24 13.77 -11.47
N GLU A 121 15.29 12.83 -10.52
CA GLU A 121 16.34 12.76 -9.50
C GLU A 121 17.61 12.02 -9.97
N PHE A 122 17.46 10.96 -10.79
CA PHE A 122 18.56 10.06 -11.17
C PHE A 122 18.76 9.84 -12.67
N GLY A 123 17.90 10.41 -13.51
CA GLY A 123 18.06 10.42 -14.95
C GLY A 123 19.05 11.50 -15.36
N ASN A 124 20.22 11.08 -15.83
CA ASN A 124 21.11 11.93 -16.60
C ASN A 124 20.55 12.16 -18.01
#